data_AF-A0A818VCR7-F1
#
_entry.id   AF-A0A818VCR7-F1
#
_cell.length_a   1.000
_cell.length_b   1.000
_cell.length_c   1.000
_cell.angle_alpha   90.00
_cell.angle_beta   90.00
_cell.angle_gamma   90.00
#
_symmetry.space_group_name_H-M   'P 1'
#
loop_
_entity.id
_entity.type
_entity.pdbx_description
1 polymer ?
#
loop_
_entity_poly.entity_id
_entity_poly.type
_entity_poly.pdbx_seq_one_letter_code
_entity_poly.pdbx_strand_id
1 'polypeptide(L)'
;MGHNKSFLLYANSSEQFDRLMDKNIWPKQICSLDFSLDLPSKVSSSYSIVALGVPAQWNLTEFELEIKKQYPTIIKVERLYIKGGIPISKVRIDFSSNQEVNKIIKNKRLLLDDDNISFMIQPYSPPLRILRCFNCQQYNDHIAANCPHKDNPTCFRCGQNHPYNPKCIK
;
A
#
# COMPACT_ATOMS: atom_id res chain seq x y z
N MET A 1 14.30 -20.79 -30.54
CA MET A 1 14.22 -19.92 -29.34
C MET A 1 12.75 -19.55 -29.15
N GLY A 2 12.06 -20.14 -28.18
CA GLY A 2 10.64 -19.86 -27.94
C GLY A 2 10.50 -18.48 -27.32
N HIS A 3 9.78 -17.58 -27.99
CA HIS A 3 9.45 -16.27 -27.42
C HIS A 3 8.48 -16.45 -26.27
N ASN A 4 8.94 -16.20 -25.05
CA ASN A 4 8.07 -16.15 -23.89
C ASN A 4 7.21 -14.87 -24.01
N LYS A 5 5.93 -15.02 -24.36
CA LYS A 5 5.01 -13.89 -24.52
C LYS A 5 4.37 -13.58 -23.18
N SER A 6 4.53 -12.35 -22.71
CA SER A 6 3.88 -11.87 -21.49
C SER A 6 2.67 -11.03 -21.86
N PHE A 7 1.54 -11.31 -21.22
CA PHE A 7 0.31 -10.55 -21.36
C PHE A 7 0.00 -9.86 -20.04
N LEU A 8 -0.26 -8.55 -20.09
CA LEU A 8 -0.68 -7.78 -18.94
C LEU A 8 -2.19 -7.63 -18.98
N LEU A 9 -2.84 -8.01 -17.88
CA LEU A 9 -4.28 -7.94 -17.70
C LEU A 9 -4.58 -6.85 -16.68
N TYR A 10 -5.46 -5.93 -17.07
CA TYR A 10 -5.84 -4.79 -16.25
C TYR A 10 -7.32 -4.91 -15.86
N ALA A 11 -7.61 -4.63 -14.60
CA ALA A 11 -8.98 -4.52 -14.12
C ALA A 11 -9.43 -3.06 -14.19
N ASN A 12 -10.64 -2.83 -14.70
CA ASN A 12 -11.28 -1.50 -14.74
C ASN A 12 -12.21 -1.27 -13.54
N SER A 13 -12.40 -2.26 -12.68
CA SER A 13 -13.20 -2.16 -11.46
C SER A 13 -12.65 -3.08 -10.36
N SER A 14 -13.02 -2.81 -9.11
CA SER A 14 -12.68 -3.69 -7.98
C SER A 14 -13.24 -5.09 -8.13
N GLU A 15 -14.45 -5.25 -8.69
CA GLU A 15 -15.02 -6.58 -8.93
C GLU A 15 -14.22 -7.39 -9.96
N GLN A 16 -13.78 -6.74 -11.05
CA GLN A 16 -12.90 -7.39 -12.02
C GLN A 16 -11.55 -7.77 -11.40
N PHE A 17 -11.00 -6.89 -10.55
CA PHE A 17 -9.76 -7.16 -9.85
C PHE A 17 -9.92 -8.37 -8.90
N ASP A 18 -10.96 -8.40 -8.08
CA ASP A 18 -11.28 -9.51 -7.18
C ASP A 18 -11.36 -10.84 -7.96
N ARG A 19 -12.01 -10.84 -9.14
CA ARG A 19 -12.05 -12.02 -10.00
C ARG A 19 -10.67 -12.44 -10.48
N LEU A 20 -9.87 -11.52 -11.05
CA LEU A 20 -8.53 -11.84 -11.56
C LEU A 20 -7.59 -12.37 -10.47
N MET A 21 -7.81 -12.02 -9.20
CA MET A 21 -7.02 -12.50 -8.07
C MET A 21 -7.41 -13.92 -7.62
N ASP A 22 -8.57 -14.44 -8.00
CA ASP A 22 -8.99 -15.80 -7.66
C ASP A 22 -8.32 -16.83 -8.58
N LYS A 23 -7.37 -17.60 -8.03
CA LYS A 23 -6.63 -18.63 -8.78
C LYS A 23 -7.54 -19.71 -9.36
N ASN A 24 -8.72 -19.94 -8.77
CA ASN A 24 -9.63 -21.00 -9.21
C ASN A 24 -10.38 -20.66 -10.50
N ILE A 25 -10.46 -19.38 -10.88
CA ILE A 25 -11.12 -18.97 -12.11
C ILE A 25 -10.22 -19.08 -13.35
N TRP A 26 -8.91 -19.21 -13.16
CA TRP A 26 -7.96 -19.28 -14.27
C TRP A 26 -7.98 -20.69 -14.87
N PRO A 27 -7.97 -20.79 -16.22
CA PRO A 27 -7.86 -22.08 -16.87
C PRO A 27 -6.50 -22.71 -16.54
N LYS A 28 -6.37 -24.04 -16.67
CA LYS A 28 -5.06 -24.70 -16.48
C LYS A 28 -4.14 -24.51 -17.69
N GLN A 29 -4.72 -24.30 -18.88
CA GLN A 29 -4.02 -24.14 -20.15
C GLN A 29 -4.75 -23.13 -21.03
N ILE A 30 -4.02 -22.45 -21.91
CA ILE A 30 -4.58 -21.57 -22.93
C ILE A 30 -4.12 -22.09 -24.28
N CYS A 31 -5.05 -22.51 -25.14
CA CYS A 31 -4.74 -23.12 -26.44
C CYS A 31 -3.75 -24.30 -26.33
N SER A 32 -3.93 -25.16 -25.33
CA SER A 32 -3.04 -26.29 -25.00
C SER A 32 -1.60 -25.89 -24.64
N LEU A 33 -1.36 -24.61 -24.33
CA LEU A 33 -0.10 -24.12 -23.80
C LEU A 33 -0.22 -23.93 -22.30
N ASP A 34 0.83 -24.34 -21.59
CA ASP A 34 1.00 -24.04 -20.18
C ASP A 34 1.36 -22.56 -20.01
N PHE A 35 0.95 -21.98 -18.88
CA PHE A 35 1.28 -20.61 -18.53
C PHE A 35 1.55 -20.47 -17.04
N SER A 36 2.29 -19.42 -16.68
CA SER A 36 2.47 -18.99 -15.30
C SER A 36 1.56 -17.78 -15.02
N LEU A 37 0.87 -17.82 -13.88
CA LEU A 37 0.08 -16.69 -13.39
C LEU A 37 0.87 -15.95 -12.32
N ASP A 38 1.29 -14.73 -12.65
CA ASP A 38 1.91 -13.82 -11.68
C ASP A 38 0.87 -12.84 -11.15
N LEU A 39 0.42 -13.08 -9.90
CA LEU A 39 -0.49 -12.17 -9.22
C LEU A 39 0.26 -10.95 -8.67
N PRO A 40 -0.37 -9.76 -8.68
CA PRO A 40 0.24 -8.55 -8.14
C PRO A 40 0.53 -8.71 -6.65
N SER A 41 1.77 -8.38 -6.26
CA SER A 41 2.21 -8.35 -4.86
C SER A 41 1.81 -7.06 -4.13
N LYS A 42 1.35 -6.06 -4.87
CA LYS A 42 0.86 -4.78 -4.34
C LYS A 42 -0.58 -4.58 -4.75
N VAL A 43 -1.41 -4.29 -3.77
CA VAL A 43 -2.83 -3.98 -3.94
C VAL A 43 -3.11 -2.52 -3.58
N SER A 44 -4.23 -2.01 -4.10
CA SER A 44 -4.77 -0.71 -3.69
C SER A 44 -5.03 -0.68 -2.18
N SER A 45 -5.00 0.50 -1.56
CA SER A 45 -5.25 0.65 -0.12
C SER A 45 -6.63 0.17 0.32
N SER A 46 -7.60 0.11 -0.60
CA SER A 46 -8.93 -0.45 -0.33
C SER A 46 -8.93 -1.96 -0.06
N TYR A 47 -7.84 -2.65 -0.39
CA TYR A 47 -7.64 -4.08 -0.13
C TYR A 47 -6.79 -4.34 1.12
N SER A 48 -6.55 -3.30 1.91
CA SER A 48 -5.58 -3.34 3.00
C SER A 48 -6.22 -2.86 4.30
N ILE A 49 -5.88 -3.55 5.39
CA ILE A 49 -6.17 -3.09 6.75
C ILE A 49 -4.87 -2.93 7.53
N VAL A 50 -4.96 -2.26 8.67
CA VAL A 50 -3.87 -2.18 9.65
C VAL A 50 -4.34 -2.83 10.94
N ALA A 51 -3.62 -3.86 11.37
CA ALA A 51 -3.70 -4.40 12.71
C ALA A 51 -2.85 -3.53 13.66
N LEU A 52 -3.45 -3.11 14.78
CA LEU A 52 -2.85 -2.29 15.81
C LEU A 52 -2.48 -3.17 17.01
N GLY A 53 -1.35 -2.86 17.65
CA GLY A 53 -0.93 -3.52 18.88
C GLY A 53 -0.13 -4.81 18.67
N VAL A 54 0.12 -5.24 17.43
CA VAL A 54 0.99 -6.40 17.14
C VAL A 54 2.42 -6.07 17.58
N PRO A 55 3.01 -6.76 18.57
CA PRO A 55 4.32 -6.40 19.10
C PRO A 55 5.40 -6.35 18.01
N ALA A 56 6.33 -5.38 18.11
CA ALA A 56 7.32 -5.12 17.06
C ALA A 56 8.35 -6.26 16.91
N GLN A 57 8.56 -7.02 17.97
CA GLN A 57 9.49 -8.15 18.05
C GLN A 57 8.92 -9.47 17.53
N TRP A 58 7.62 -9.54 17.24
CA TRP A 58 6.98 -10.77 16.76
C TRP A 58 7.49 -11.19 15.38
N ASN A 59 7.64 -12.50 15.18
CA ASN A 59 7.94 -13.08 13.89
C ASN A 59 6.74 -12.91 12.96
N LEU A 60 6.88 -12.03 11.97
CA LEU A 60 5.78 -11.70 11.07
C LEU A 60 5.40 -12.86 10.15
N THR A 61 6.34 -13.77 9.86
CA THR A 61 6.08 -14.95 9.02
C THR A 61 5.16 -15.93 9.73
N GLU A 62 5.39 -16.19 11.02
CA GLU A 62 4.53 -17.05 11.85
C GLU A 62 3.16 -16.40 12.02
N PHE A 63 3.12 -15.12 12.38
CA PHE A 63 1.89 -14.35 12.49
C PHE A 63 1.08 -14.38 11.18
N GLU A 64 1.73 -14.24 10.02
CA GLU A 64 1.07 -14.35 8.71
C GLU A 64 0.45 -15.73 8.47
N LEU A 65 1.18 -16.81 8.80
CA LEU A 65 0.70 -18.17 8.63
C LEU A 65 -0.53 -18.45 9.51
N GLU A 66 -0.56 -17.93 10.73
CA GLU A 66 -1.65 -18.09 11.67
C GLU A 66 -2.92 -17.37 11.20
N ILE A 67 -2.83 -16.07 10.91
CA ILE A 67 -4.00 -15.30 10.48
C ILE A 67 -4.54 -15.77 9.12
N LYS A 68 -3.69 -16.35 8.26
CA LYS A 68 -4.10 -16.97 6.98
C LYS A 68 -5.02 -18.17 7.18
N LYS A 69 -4.94 -18.88 8.31
CA LYS A 69 -5.88 -19.96 8.63
C LYS A 69 -7.31 -19.42 8.77
N GLN A 70 -7.46 -18.23 9.37
CA GLN A 70 -8.75 -17.58 9.55
C GLN A 70 -9.20 -16.81 8.30
N TYR A 71 -8.26 -16.20 7.58
CA TYR A 71 -8.52 -15.38 6.39
C TYR A 71 -7.63 -15.82 5.21
N PRO A 72 -8.06 -16.84 4.43
CA PRO A 72 -7.25 -17.41 3.35
C PRO A 72 -6.94 -16.45 2.20
N THR A 73 -7.64 -15.33 2.09
CA THR A 73 -7.44 -14.30 1.05
C THR A 73 -6.31 -13.33 1.35
N ILE A 74 -5.65 -13.44 2.51
CA ILE A 74 -4.46 -12.65 2.81
C ILE A 74 -3.36 -12.99 1.80
N ILE A 75 -2.87 -11.98 1.11
CA ILE A 75 -1.77 -12.10 0.15
C ILE A 75 -0.43 -11.86 0.85
N LYS A 76 -0.39 -10.83 1.69
CA LYS A 76 0.85 -10.33 2.29
C LYS A 76 0.59 -9.67 3.63
N VAL A 77 1.53 -9.87 4.55
CA VAL A 77 1.59 -9.15 5.82
C VAL A 77 2.90 -8.35 5.90
N GLU A 78 2.83 -7.09 6.30
CA GLU A 78 3.98 -6.18 6.29
C GLU A 78 4.05 -5.34 7.57
N ARG A 79 5.22 -5.36 8.23
CA ARG A 79 5.51 -4.51 9.38
C ARG A 79 5.61 -3.07 8.91
N LEU A 80 4.91 -2.15 9.60
CA LEU A 80 5.09 -0.73 9.37
C LEU A 80 6.30 -0.19 10.16
N TYR A 81 6.93 0.83 9.60
CA TYR A 81 8.12 1.47 10.15
C TYR A 81 7.94 2.99 10.19
N ILE A 82 8.54 3.63 11.18
CA ILE A 82 8.66 5.10 11.21
C ILE A 82 9.97 5.55 10.55
N LYS A 83 10.15 6.87 10.41
CA LYS A 83 11.40 7.46 9.94
C LYS A 83 12.56 6.95 10.80
N GLY A 84 13.65 6.52 10.13
CA GLY A 84 14.79 5.89 10.80
C GLY A 84 14.72 4.35 10.85
N GLY A 85 13.71 3.72 10.24
CA GLY A 85 13.66 2.26 10.11
C GLY A 85 13.26 1.52 11.38
N ILE A 86 12.69 2.23 12.36
CA ILE A 86 12.25 1.63 13.62
C ILE A 86 10.88 0.95 13.40
N PRO A 87 10.75 -0.36 13.67
CA PRO A 87 9.48 -1.07 13.52
C PRO A 87 8.48 -0.59 14.57
N ILE A 88 7.21 -0.50 14.19
CA ILE A 88 6.14 -0.10 15.10
C ILE A 88 5.13 -1.24 15.32
N SER A 89 4.33 -1.10 16.38
CA SER A 89 3.25 -2.05 16.70
C SER A 89 2.03 -1.90 15.78
N LYS A 90 2.28 -1.78 14.49
CA LYS A 90 1.29 -1.74 13.42
C LYS A 90 1.75 -2.64 12.29
N VAL A 91 0.82 -3.45 11.80
CA VAL A 91 1.05 -4.39 10.71
C VAL A 91 0.00 -4.13 9.63
N ARG A 92 0.45 -3.93 8.40
CA ARG A 92 -0.42 -3.87 7.23
C ARG A 92 -0.71 -5.29 6.76
N ILE A 93 -1.96 -5.58 6.45
CA ILE A 93 -2.39 -6.86 5.92
C ILE A 93 -3.12 -6.58 4.61
N ASP A 94 -2.67 -7.21 3.53
CA ASP A 94 -3.19 -7.07 2.18
C ASP A 94 -4.00 -8.30 1.79
N PHE A 95 -5.18 -8.09 1.21
CA PHE A 95 -6.13 -9.12 0.83
C PHE A 95 -6.34 -9.16 -0.69
N SER A 96 -6.75 -10.32 -1.21
CA SER A 96 -7.17 -10.47 -2.61
C SER A 96 -8.60 -10.02 -2.89
N SER A 97 -9.43 -9.82 -1.85
CA SER A 97 -10.83 -9.39 -2.00
C SER A 97 -11.12 -8.11 -1.23
N ASN A 98 -11.64 -7.11 -1.93
CA ASN A 98 -12.13 -5.89 -1.29
C ASN A 98 -13.41 -6.15 -0.48
N GLN A 99 -14.25 -7.07 -0.93
CA GLN A 99 -15.48 -7.43 -0.22
C GLN A 99 -15.19 -7.99 1.17
N GLU A 100 -14.15 -8.81 1.31
CA GLU A 100 -13.75 -9.36 2.61
C GLU A 100 -13.22 -8.29 3.56
N VAL A 101 -12.37 -7.39 3.07
CA VAL A 101 -11.92 -6.22 3.84
C VAL A 101 -13.10 -5.41 4.37
N ASN A 102 -14.08 -5.12 3.51
CA ASN A 102 -15.28 -4.39 3.92
C ASN A 102 -16.10 -5.15 4.98
N LYS A 103 -16.21 -6.49 4.88
CA LYS A 103 -16.88 -7.32 5.89
C LYS A 103 -16.14 -7.28 7.23
N ILE A 104 -14.81 -7.42 7.21
CA ILE A 104 -13.95 -7.38 8.39
C ILE A 104 -14.09 -6.05 9.12
N ILE A 105 -13.98 -4.93 8.39
CA ILE A 105 -14.12 -3.57 8.93
C ILE A 105 -15.54 -3.32 9.46
N LYS A 106 -16.58 -3.66 8.69
CA LYS A 106 -17.99 -3.42 9.07
C LYS A 106 -18.38 -4.17 10.33
N ASN A 107 -17.90 -5.42 10.47
CA ASN A 107 -18.19 -6.26 11.62
C ASN A 107 -17.30 -5.93 12.83
N LYS A 108 -16.39 -4.95 12.73
CA LYS A 108 -15.37 -4.63 13.74
C LYS A 108 -14.66 -5.87 14.26
N ARG A 109 -14.44 -6.86 13.38
CA ARG A 109 -13.85 -8.14 13.78
C ARG A 109 -12.42 -7.88 14.25
N LEU A 110 -12.12 -8.29 15.46
CA LEU A 110 -10.75 -8.35 15.94
C LEU A 110 -10.04 -9.49 15.18
N LEU A 111 -8.78 -9.27 14.82
CA LEU A 111 -7.93 -10.37 14.38
C LEU A 111 -7.54 -11.16 15.63
N LEU A 112 -7.71 -12.48 15.58
CA LEU A 112 -7.29 -13.38 16.64
C LEU A 112 -6.13 -14.20 16.10
N ASP A 113 -5.07 -14.34 16.89
CA ASP A 113 -4.07 -15.39 16.67
C ASP A 113 -4.48 -16.69 17.39
N ASP A 114 -3.63 -17.71 17.30
CA ASP A 114 -3.88 -19.02 17.92
C ASP A 114 -3.90 -18.94 19.47
N ASP A 115 -3.27 -17.91 20.06
CA ASP A 115 -3.28 -17.63 21.50
C ASP A 115 -4.50 -16.82 21.96
N ASN A 116 -5.48 -16.57 21.07
CA ASN A 116 -6.66 -15.72 21.28
C ASN A 116 -6.32 -14.25 21.62
N ILE A 117 -5.14 -13.76 21.22
CA ILE A 117 -4.80 -12.35 21.35
C ILE A 117 -5.55 -11.58 20.28
N SER A 118 -6.33 -10.61 20.73
CA SER A 118 -7.19 -9.82 19.86
C SER A 118 -6.53 -8.50 19.44
N PHE A 119 -6.47 -8.24 18.14
CA PHE A 119 -5.94 -6.99 17.60
C PHE A 119 -7.04 -6.08 17.06
N MET A 120 -6.97 -4.82 17.45
CA MET A 120 -7.78 -3.76 16.87
C MET A 120 -7.37 -3.55 15.41
N ILE A 121 -8.35 -3.31 14.54
CA ILE A 121 -8.13 -3.09 13.12
C ILE A 121 -8.68 -1.76 12.64
N GLN A 122 -8.09 -1.22 11.58
CA GLN A 122 -8.58 -0.04 10.90
C GLN A 122 -8.29 -0.12 9.39
N PRO A 123 -9.03 0.62 8.53
CA PRO A 123 -8.70 0.74 7.12
C PRO A 123 -7.28 1.27 6.93
N TYR A 124 -6.53 0.73 5.96
CA TYR A 124 -5.23 1.30 5.61
C TYR A 124 -5.42 2.60 4.85
N SER A 125 -4.79 3.67 5.35
CA SER A 125 -4.69 4.95 4.65
C SER A 125 -3.21 5.22 4.38
N PRO A 126 -2.78 5.29 3.11
CA PRO A 126 -1.40 5.56 2.79
C PRO A 126 -1.02 6.97 3.29
N PRO A 127 0.26 7.20 3.63
CA PRO A 127 0.72 8.53 3.99
C PRO A 127 0.43 9.51 2.85
N LEU A 128 -0.18 10.65 3.17
CA LEU A 128 -0.39 11.72 2.22
C LEU A 128 0.99 12.21 1.72
N ARG A 129 1.32 11.90 0.47
CA ARG A 129 2.46 12.50 -0.22
C ARG A 129 2.02 13.85 -0.73
N ILE A 130 2.15 14.86 0.12
CA ILE A 130 1.95 16.25 -0.28
C ILE A 130 3.17 16.67 -1.09
N LEU A 131 3.01 16.78 -2.41
CA LEU A 131 4.06 17.27 -3.29
C LEU A 131 4.08 18.80 -3.16
N ARG A 132 5.06 19.34 -2.43
CA ARG A 132 5.28 20.80 -2.35
C ARG A 132 6.49 21.16 -3.20
N CYS A 133 6.29 22.05 -4.17
CA CYS A 133 7.39 22.53 -5.00
C CYS A 133 8.34 23.41 -4.15
N PHE A 134 9.63 23.07 -4.11
CA PHE A 134 10.61 23.84 -3.34
C PHE A 134 10.91 25.23 -3.93
N ASN A 135 10.57 25.45 -5.20
CA ASN A 135 10.78 26.72 -5.88
C ASN A 135 9.62 27.69 -5.62
N CYS A 136 8.36 27.29 -5.77
CA CYS A 136 7.21 28.21 -5.63
C CYS A 136 6.35 27.96 -4.38
N GLN A 137 6.65 26.93 -3.60
CA GLN A 137 5.90 26.53 -2.40
C GLN A 137 4.45 26.08 -2.62
N GLN A 138 4.00 26.00 -3.88
CA GLN A 138 2.66 25.50 -4.22
C GLN A 138 2.57 23.98 -4.07
N TYR A 139 1.35 23.51 -3.80
CA TYR A 139 1.02 22.11 -3.61
C TYR A 139 0.53 21.47 -4.91
N ASN A 140 0.99 20.26 -5.20
CA ASN A 140 0.48 19.29 -6.20
C ASN A 140 0.40 19.73 -7.67
N ASP A 141 0.99 20.87 -8.06
CA ASP A 141 0.92 21.35 -9.44
C ASP A 141 2.13 20.95 -10.31
N HIS A 142 3.32 20.77 -9.72
CA HIS A 142 4.54 20.41 -10.45
C HIS A 142 5.71 20.03 -9.52
N ILE A 143 6.68 19.27 -10.05
CA ILE A 143 7.98 19.04 -9.39
C ILE A 143 8.90 20.24 -9.56
N ALA A 144 9.86 20.44 -8.64
CA ALA A 144 10.76 21.60 -8.65
C ALA A 144 11.51 21.81 -9.97
N ALA A 145 11.89 20.71 -10.64
CA ALA A 145 12.57 20.74 -11.95
C ALA A 145 11.72 21.38 -13.06
N ASN A 146 10.39 21.26 -12.97
CA ASN A 146 9.45 21.78 -13.97
C ASN A 146 8.70 23.02 -13.45
N CYS A 147 9.26 23.71 -12.44
CA CYS A 147 8.61 24.89 -11.88
C CYS A 147 8.69 26.08 -12.85
N PRO A 148 7.56 26.72 -13.20
CA PRO A 148 7.57 27.93 -14.02
C PRO A 148 8.28 29.11 -13.33
N HIS A 149 8.40 29.07 -12.00
CA HIS A 149 9.09 30.09 -11.18
C HIS A 149 10.52 29.67 -10.76
N LYS A 150 11.18 28.77 -11.51
CA LYS A 150 12.53 28.30 -11.17
C LYS A 150 13.57 29.42 -11.07
N ASP A 151 13.43 30.46 -11.90
CA ASP A 151 14.36 31.59 -11.97
C ASP A 151 14.03 32.68 -10.93
N ASN A 152 12.87 32.57 -10.25
CA ASN A 152 12.43 33.48 -9.21
C ASN A 152 11.75 32.73 -8.06
N PRO A 153 12.49 31.92 -7.28
CA PRO A 153 11.93 31.06 -6.27
C PRO A 153 11.37 31.87 -5.08
N THR A 154 10.30 31.36 -4.47
CA THR A 154 9.71 31.85 -3.23
C THR A 154 10.39 31.21 -2.03
N CYS A 155 10.99 32.04 -1.19
CA CYS A 155 11.65 31.63 0.03
C CYS A 155 10.66 30.97 1.01
N PHE A 156 10.90 29.72 1.40
CA PHE A 156 10.08 28.99 2.38
C PHE A 156 9.96 29.73 3.73
N ARG A 157 10.94 30.58 4.08
CA ARG A 157 11.02 31.22 5.40
C ARG A 157 10.26 32.54 5.49
N CYS A 158 10.31 33.40 4.47
CA CYS A 158 9.73 34.74 4.49
C CYS A 158 8.71 35.00 3.36
N GLY A 159 8.50 34.05 2.46
CA GLY A 159 7.53 34.18 1.36
C GLY A 159 7.94 35.15 0.25
N GLN A 160 9.14 35.74 0.31
CA GLN A 160 9.65 36.67 -0.69
C GLN A 160 10.31 35.94 -1.87
N ASN A 161 10.40 36.63 -3.00
CA ASN A 161 10.96 36.14 -4.26
C ASN A 161 12.51 36.17 -4.25
N HIS A 162 13.10 35.18 -3.60
CA HIS A 162 14.53 34.88 -3.63
C HIS A 162 14.80 33.45 -3.14
N PRO A 163 15.98 32.86 -3.41
CA PRO A 163 16.35 31.53 -2.91
C PRO A 163 16.29 31.43 -1.38
N TYR A 164 16.12 30.21 -0.84
CA TYR A 164 16.08 30.01 0.60
C TYR A 164 17.28 30.66 1.31
N ASN A 165 17.00 31.53 2.28
CA ASN A 165 18.01 32.17 3.11
C ASN A 165 17.65 31.99 4.60
N PRO A 166 18.50 31.28 5.37
CA PRO A 166 18.24 31.03 6.79
C PRO A 166 18.34 32.30 7.66
N LYS A 167 18.77 33.43 7.11
CA LYS A 167 18.83 34.72 7.82
C LYS A 167 17.61 35.61 7.58
N CYS A 168 16.62 35.16 6.79
CA CYS A 168 15.42 35.95 6.58
C CYS A 168 14.63 36.16 7.87
N ILE A 169 14.19 37.40 8.05
CA ILE A 169 13.20 37.78 9.05
C ILE A 169 11.83 37.30 8.53
N LYS A 170 11.03 36.71 9.42
CA LYS A 170 9.68 36.24 9.08
C LYS A 170 8.74 37.41 8.89
#